data_AF-A0A9K3IE13-F1
#
_entry.id   AF-A0A9K3IE13-F1
#
_cell.length_a   1.000
_cell.length_b   1.000
_cell.length_c   1.000
_cell.angle_alpha   90.00
_cell.angle_beta   90.00
_cell.angle_gamma   90.00
#
_symmetry.space_group_name_H-M   'P 1'
#
loop_
_entity.id
_entity.type
_entity.pdbx_description
1 polymer ?
#
loop_
_entity_poly.entity_id
_entity_poly.type
_entity_poly.pdbx_seq_one_letter_code
_entity_poly.pdbx_strand_id
1 'polypeptide(L)'
;MKQKDDQHKEVMAKMEVSFENARVAYANIVAERDALKLEGADLKAQVEEMKGRKKEMEAENASLETKVEKLQATKVWMLSERAELLAKNIHKGPEMTAAVAAVNNAMSAVGINSGLHNGYIHALQKKTPFKDVLMLNRNAAEDLNTVVACFDTLKFPVVEDLPKLINAPLAEIKKALFFVGGGSLKK
;
A
#
# COMPACT_ATOMS: atom_id res chain seq x y z
N MET A 1 -44.63 -62.90 -74.74
CA MET A 1 -43.92 -63.40 -73.53
C MET A 1 -42.63 -62.64 -73.29
N LYS A 2 -41.64 -62.64 -74.22
CA LYS A 2 -40.35 -61.93 -74.08
C LYS A 2 -40.40 -60.49 -73.51
N GLN A 3 -41.28 -59.62 -74.02
CA GLN A 3 -41.35 -58.22 -73.58
C GLN A 3 -41.71 -58.04 -72.09
N LYS A 4 -42.51 -58.94 -71.50
CA LYS A 4 -42.84 -58.90 -70.07
C LYS A 4 -41.67 -59.39 -69.21
N ASP A 5 -40.93 -60.38 -69.70
CA ASP A 5 -39.77 -60.93 -69.00
C ASP A 5 -38.61 -59.92 -68.96
N ASP A 6 -38.39 -59.18 -70.06
CA ASP A 6 -37.39 -58.11 -70.14
C ASP A 6 -37.74 -56.93 -69.22
N GLN A 7 -39.02 -56.53 -69.16
CA GLN A 7 -39.49 -55.50 -68.23
C GLN A 7 -39.34 -55.92 -66.77
N HIS A 8 -39.68 -57.17 -66.42
CA HIS A 8 -39.49 -57.69 -65.08
C HIS A 8 -38.01 -57.69 -64.67
N LYS A 9 -37.11 -58.10 -65.59
CA LYS A 9 -35.66 -58.06 -65.36
C LYS A 9 -35.13 -56.64 -65.14
N GLU A 10 -35.63 -55.66 -65.89
CA GLU A 10 -35.27 -54.25 -65.72
C GLU A 10 -35.74 -53.69 -64.37
N VAL A 11 -36.96 -54.05 -63.93
CA VAL A 11 -37.51 -53.64 -62.63
C VAL A 11 -36.68 -54.23 -61.48
N MET A 12 -36.31 -55.52 -61.56
CA MET A 12 -35.48 -56.16 -60.54
C MET A 12 -34.09 -55.51 -60.45
N ALA A 13 -33.47 -55.20 -61.60
CA ALA A 13 -32.18 -54.51 -61.62
C ALA A 13 -32.26 -53.09 -61.00
N LYS A 14 -33.33 -52.32 -61.29
CA LYS A 14 -33.55 -51.01 -60.66
C LYS A 14 -33.80 -51.14 -59.15
N MET A 15 -34.51 -52.19 -58.74
CA MET A 15 -34.79 -52.45 -57.33
C MET A 15 -33.52 -52.85 -56.56
N GLU A 16 -32.66 -53.68 -57.13
CA GLU A 16 -31.35 -54.02 -56.56
C GLU A 16 -30.46 -52.78 -56.40
N VAL A 17 -30.38 -51.93 -57.43
CA VAL A 17 -29.63 -50.66 -57.36
C VAL A 17 -30.23 -49.74 -56.29
N SER A 18 -31.56 -49.65 -56.19
CA SER A 18 -32.22 -48.85 -55.15
C SER A 18 -31.94 -49.38 -53.74
N PHE A 19 -31.90 -50.70 -53.54
CA PHE A 19 -31.58 -51.29 -52.24
C PHE A 19 -30.13 -51.06 -51.85
N GLU A 20 -29.20 -51.20 -52.80
CA GLU A 20 -27.79 -50.95 -52.54
C GLU A 20 -27.55 -49.47 -52.21
N ASN A 21 -28.17 -48.54 -52.95
CA ASN A 21 -28.13 -47.12 -52.65
C ASN A 21 -28.71 -46.81 -51.25
N ALA A 22 -29.84 -47.42 -50.89
CA ALA A 22 -30.44 -47.25 -49.56
C ALA A 22 -29.53 -47.80 -48.45
N ARG A 23 -28.84 -48.92 -48.70
CA ARG A 23 -27.90 -49.53 -47.77
C ARG A 23 -26.69 -48.64 -47.53
N VAL A 24 -26.12 -48.07 -48.60
CA VAL A 24 -25.00 -47.11 -48.50
C VAL A 24 -25.43 -45.84 -47.77
N ALA A 25 -26.59 -45.28 -48.11
CA ALA A 25 -27.13 -44.11 -47.42
C ALA A 25 -27.34 -44.37 -45.92
N TYR A 26 -27.88 -45.54 -45.57
CA TYR A 26 -28.05 -45.94 -44.17
C TYR A 26 -26.70 -46.05 -43.43
N ALA A 27 -25.69 -46.67 -44.06
CA ALA A 27 -24.36 -46.79 -43.48
C ALA A 27 -23.72 -45.40 -43.24
N ASN A 28 -23.89 -44.47 -44.18
CA ASN A 28 -23.40 -43.10 -44.04
C ASN A 28 -24.09 -42.35 -42.89
N ILE A 29 -25.42 -42.43 -42.78
CA ILE A 29 -26.18 -41.79 -41.69
C ILE A 29 -25.75 -42.36 -40.33
N VAL A 30 -25.50 -43.66 -40.24
CA VAL A 30 -24.99 -44.29 -39.01
C VAL A 30 -23.61 -43.76 -38.64
N ALA A 31 -22.71 -43.62 -39.62
CA ALA A 31 -21.37 -43.07 -39.41
C ALA A 31 -21.42 -41.59 -38.97
N GLU A 32 -22.24 -40.77 -39.62
CA GLU A 32 -22.45 -39.36 -39.26
C GLU A 32 -23.05 -39.23 -37.85
N ARG A 33 -24.03 -40.05 -37.50
CA ARG A 33 -24.61 -40.09 -36.15
C ARG A 33 -23.54 -40.40 -35.10
N ASP A 34 -22.65 -41.35 -35.37
CA ASP A 34 -21.61 -41.74 -34.42
C ASP A 34 -20.52 -40.68 -34.30
N ALA A 35 -20.17 -40.00 -35.40
CA ALA A 35 -19.31 -38.82 -35.36
C ALA A 35 -19.91 -37.68 -34.53
N LEU A 36 -21.20 -37.36 -34.74
CA LEU A 36 -21.91 -36.32 -33.97
C LEU A 36 -22.02 -36.67 -32.47
N LYS A 37 -22.17 -37.94 -32.13
CA LYS A 37 -22.14 -38.39 -30.72
C LYS A 37 -20.76 -38.16 -30.09
N LEU A 38 -19.69 -38.42 -30.84
CA LEU A 38 -18.33 -38.20 -30.37
C LEU A 38 -18.07 -36.71 -30.15
N GLU A 39 -18.44 -35.86 -31.12
CA GLU A 39 -18.32 -34.40 -31.03
C GLU A 39 -19.17 -33.85 -29.87
N GLY A 40 -20.39 -34.35 -29.69
CA GLY A 40 -21.25 -33.98 -28.56
C GLY A 40 -20.65 -34.34 -27.20
N ALA A 41 -19.93 -35.46 -27.11
CA ALA A 41 -19.21 -35.84 -25.89
C ALA A 41 -17.99 -34.94 -25.64
N ASP A 42 -17.24 -34.59 -26.70
CA ASP A 42 -16.09 -33.69 -26.62
C ASP A 42 -16.49 -32.27 -26.21
N LEU A 43 -17.51 -31.69 -26.85
CA LEU A 43 -18.05 -30.39 -26.47
C LEU A 43 -18.53 -30.37 -25.03
N LYS A 44 -19.15 -31.46 -24.56
CA LYS A 44 -19.56 -31.58 -23.15
C LYS A 44 -18.35 -31.58 -22.21
N ALA A 45 -17.26 -32.27 -22.57
CA ALA A 45 -16.03 -32.25 -21.80
C ALA A 45 -15.40 -30.85 -21.75
N GLN A 46 -15.32 -30.16 -22.90
CA GLN A 46 -14.83 -28.78 -22.97
C GLN A 46 -15.66 -27.81 -22.11
N VAL A 47 -17.00 -27.97 -22.11
CA VAL A 47 -17.89 -27.15 -21.27
C VAL A 47 -17.61 -27.36 -19.78
N GLU A 48 -17.39 -28.60 -19.34
CA GLU A 48 -17.06 -28.88 -17.93
C GLU A 48 -15.67 -28.35 -17.56
N GLU A 49 -14.68 -28.45 -18.45
CA GLU A 49 -13.36 -27.83 -18.25
C GLU A 49 -13.48 -26.31 -18.08
N MET A 50 -14.21 -25.64 -18.98
CA MET A 50 -14.42 -24.20 -18.94
C MET A 50 -15.17 -23.76 -17.66
N LYS A 51 -16.12 -24.56 -17.17
CA LYS A 51 -16.75 -24.33 -15.86
C LYS A 51 -15.76 -24.44 -14.71
N GLY A 52 -14.83 -25.40 -14.78
CA GLY A 52 -13.73 -25.54 -13.81
C GLY A 52 -12.87 -24.27 -13.77
N ARG A 53 -12.34 -23.87 -14.93
CA ARG A 53 -11.50 -22.66 -15.07
C ARG A 53 -12.23 -21.39 -14.62
N LYS A 54 -13.53 -21.27 -14.90
CA LYS A 54 -14.35 -20.15 -14.42
C LYS A 54 -14.36 -20.07 -12.90
N LYS A 55 -14.55 -21.19 -12.19
CA LYS A 55 -14.54 -21.22 -10.73
C LYS A 55 -13.18 -20.85 -10.15
N GLU A 56 -12.10 -21.30 -10.78
CA GLU A 56 -10.74 -20.93 -10.37
C GLU A 56 -10.51 -19.42 -10.50
N MET A 57 -10.91 -18.82 -11.63
CA MET A 57 -10.82 -17.36 -11.82
C MET A 57 -11.69 -16.59 -10.83
N GLU A 58 -12.90 -17.06 -10.51
CA GLU A 58 -13.76 -16.45 -9.49
C GLU A 58 -13.09 -16.47 -8.10
N ALA A 59 -12.42 -17.57 -7.74
CA ALA A 59 -11.69 -17.68 -6.47
C ALA A 59 -10.45 -16.76 -6.44
N GLU A 60 -9.70 -16.68 -7.54
CA GLU A 60 -8.56 -15.75 -7.65
C GLU A 60 -9.02 -14.30 -7.55
N ASN A 61 -10.11 -13.93 -8.24
CA ASN A 61 -10.65 -12.58 -8.19
C ASN A 61 -11.09 -12.19 -6.77
N ALA A 62 -11.77 -13.08 -6.04
CA ALA A 62 -12.14 -12.83 -4.63
C ALA A 62 -10.90 -12.65 -3.72
N SER A 63 -9.83 -13.41 -3.98
CA SER A 63 -8.55 -13.26 -3.28
C SER A 63 -7.90 -11.90 -3.56
N LEU A 64 -7.94 -11.46 -4.82
CA LEU A 64 -7.42 -10.16 -5.24
C LEU A 64 -8.23 -9.00 -4.66
N GLU A 65 -9.56 -9.08 -4.66
CA GLU A 65 -10.45 -8.10 -4.03
C GLU A 65 -10.10 -7.93 -2.54
N THR A 66 -9.94 -9.03 -1.81
CA THR A 66 -9.51 -9.00 -0.40
C THR A 66 -8.15 -8.31 -0.22
N LYS A 67 -7.20 -8.52 -1.15
CA LYS A 67 -5.89 -7.84 -1.10
C LYS A 67 -6.03 -6.35 -1.39
N VAL A 68 -6.86 -5.96 -2.34
CA VAL A 68 -7.12 -4.55 -2.68
C VAL A 68 -7.74 -3.82 -1.49
N GLU A 69 -8.72 -4.41 -0.82
CA GLU A 69 -9.34 -3.83 0.38
C GLU A 69 -8.31 -3.62 1.51
N LYS A 70 -7.44 -4.62 1.75
CA LYS A 70 -6.35 -4.50 2.74
C LYS A 70 -5.37 -3.38 2.38
N LEU A 71 -5.03 -3.23 1.10
CA LEU A 71 -4.17 -2.15 0.63
C LEU A 71 -4.84 -0.78 0.77
N GLN A 72 -6.13 -0.66 0.46
CA GLN A 72 -6.89 0.57 0.66
C GLN A 72 -6.94 0.96 2.13
N ALA A 73 -7.23 0.01 3.03
CA ALA A 73 -7.21 0.26 4.48
C ALA A 73 -5.82 0.70 4.97
N THR A 74 -4.76 0.07 4.44
CA THR A 74 -3.37 0.45 4.74
C THR A 74 -3.07 1.87 4.26
N LYS A 75 -3.50 2.22 3.04
CA LYS A 75 -3.33 3.57 2.47
C LYS A 75 -4.04 4.62 3.31
N VAL A 76 -5.30 4.39 3.67
CA VAL A 76 -6.06 5.32 4.53
C VAL A 76 -5.36 5.49 5.88
N TRP A 77 -4.95 4.40 6.52
CA TRP A 77 -4.22 4.45 7.78
C TRP A 77 -2.91 5.24 7.69
N MET A 78 -2.14 5.03 6.62
CA MET A 78 -0.87 5.76 6.39
C MET A 78 -1.07 7.25 6.13
N LEU A 79 -2.18 7.65 5.48
CA LEU A 79 -2.45 9.05 5.16
C LEU A 79 -3.06 9.81 6.33
N SER A 80 -3.90 9.16 7.14
CA SER A 80 -4.60 9.80 8.25
C SER A 80 -3.83 9.65 9.56
N GLU A 81 -3.77 8.45 10.12
CA GLU A 81 -3.31 8.19 11.49
C GLU A 81 -1.78 8.25 11.61
N ARG A 82 -1.04 7.74 10.62
CA ARG A 82 0.43 7.76 10.67
C ARG A 82 1.00 9.18 10.65
N ALA A 83 0.45 10.07 9.83
CA ALA A 83 0.93 11.46 9.76
C ALA A 83 0.74 12.17 11.11
N GLU A 84 -0.42 11.96 11.74
CA GLU A 84 -0.71 12.49 13.07
C GLU A 84 0.21 11.92 14.15
N LEU A 85 0.44 10.60 14.15
CA LEU A 85 1.35 9.95 15.09
C LEU A 85 2.80 10.42 14.90
N LEU A 86 3.26 10.56 13.66
CA LEU A 86 4.60 11.06 13.37
C LEU A 86 4.78 12.49 13.89
N ALA A 87 3.81 13.38 13.63
CA ALA A 87 3.83 14.74 14.14
C ALA A 87 3.84 14.77 15.68
N LYS A 88 3.01 13.93 16.33
CA LYS A 88 3.01 13.79 17.79
C LYS A 88 4.36 13.33 18.34
N ASN A 89 4.99 12.34 17.69
CA ASN A 89 6.28 11.81 18.13
C ASN A 89 7.41 12.82 17.95
N ILE A 90 7.39 13.59 16.87
CA ILE A 90 8.34 14.69 16.65
C ILE A 90 8.14 15.78 17.70
N HIS A 91 6.91 16.25 17.90
CA HIS A 91 6.60 17.34 18.84
C HIS A 91 6.87 16.98 20.30
N LYS A 92 6.62 15.73 20.70
CA LYS A 92 6.83 15.24 22.07
C LYS A 92 8.17 14.52 22.25
N GLY A 93 9.00 14.48 21.21
CA GLY A 93 10.30 13.84 21.25
C GLY A 93 11.25 14.56 22.21
N PRO A 94 12.20 13.84 22.81
CA PRO A 94 13.24 14.45 23.65
C PRO A 94 14.06 15.47 22.86
N GLU A 95 14.25 15.28 21.55
CA GLU A 95 15.01 16.18 20.68
C GLU A 95 14.33 17.55 20.54
N MET A 96 13.03 17.57 20.23
CA MET A 96 12.24 18.81 20.15
C MET A 96 12.14 19.48 21.53
N THR A 97 11.92 18.70 22.58
CA THR A 97 11.82 19.22 23.96
C THR A 97 13.12 19.89 24.40
N ALA A 98 14.28 19.26 24.11
CA ALA A 98 15.59 19.82 24.42
C ALA A 98 15.88 21.10 23.62
N ALA A 99 15.55 21.13 22.32
CA ALA A 99 15.72 22.30 21.48
C ALA A 99 14.88 23.50 21.99
N VAL A 100 13.61 23.27 22.31
CA VAL A 100 12.73 24.32 22.87
C VAL A 100 13.24 24.81 24.24
N ALA A 101 13.68 23.90 25.11
CA ALA A 101 14.26 24.28 26.40
C ALA A 101 15.54 25.12 26.23
N ALA A 102 16.41 24.79 25.28
CA ALA A 102 17.60 25.55 24.96
C ALA A 102 17.25 26.97 24.49
N VAL A 103 16.28 27.13 23.58
CA VAL A 103 15.80 28.45 23.13
C VAL A 103 15.29 29.26 24.31
N ASN A 104 14.46 28.66 25.16
CA ASN A 104 13.87 29.36 26.30
C ASN A 104 14.95 29.87 27.27
N ASN A 105 15.98 29.06 27.51
CA ASN A 105 17.13 29.45 28.34
C ASN A 105 17.95 30.58 27.69
N ALA A 106 18.24 30.48 26.39
CA ALA A 106 18.98 31.51 25.66
C ALA A 106 18.20 32.84 25.60
N MET A 107 16.89 32.79 25.37
CA MET A 107 16.01 33.96 25.37
C MET A 107 15.96 34.63 26.75
N SER A 108 15.88 33.83 27.82
CA SER A 108 15.97 34.35 29.19
C SER A 108 17.31 35.07 29.45
N ALA A 109 18.42 34.51 28.95
CA ALA A 109 19.73 35.15 29.05
C ALA A 109 19.79 36.48 28.27
N VAL A 110 19.21 36.56 27.07
CA VAL A 110 19.11 37.83 26.32
C VAL A 110 18.33 38.87 27.11
N GLY A 111 17.19 38.49 27.71
CA GLY A 111 16.39 39.38 28.54
C GLY A 111 17.16 39.93 29.74
N ILE A 112 17.85 39.05 30.49
CA ILE A 112 18.70 39.44 31.63
C ILE A 112 19.79 40.42 31.17
N ASN A 113 20.47 40.14 30.05
CA ASN A 113 21.53 41.02 29.55
C ASN A 113 21.03 42.38 29.09
N SER A 114 19.87 42.43 28.44
CA SER A 114 19.23 43.70 28.08
C SER A 114 18.89 44.52 29.34
N GLY A 115 18.35 43.87 30.37
CA GLY A 115 18.06 44.51 31.67
C GLY A 115 19.32 45.05 32.34
N LEU A 116 20.38 44.25 32.43
CA LEU A 116 21.68 44.64 32.99
C LEU A 116 22.32 45.80 32.20
N HIS A 117 22.25 45.77 30.87
CA HIS A 117 22.76 46.83 30.01
C HIS A 117 22.02 48.16 30.23
N ASN A 118 20.70 48.14 30.28
CA ASN A 118 19.90 49.33 30.54
C ASN A 118 20.12 49.88 31.96
N GLY A 119 20.18 49.00 32.95
CA GLY A 119 20.54 49.35 34.33
C GLY A 119 21.93 49.98 34.42
N TYR A 120 22.89 49.46 33.64
CA TYR A 120 24.21 50.04 33.51
C TYR A 120 24.19 51.45 32.89
N ILE A 121 23.46 51.66 31.78
CA ILE A 121 23.30 53.00 31.18
C ILE A 121 22.71 53.99 32.20
N HIS A 122 21.74 53.56 33.01
CA HIS A 122 21.20 54.37 34.10
C HIS A 122 22.25 54.65 35.19
N ALA A 123 23.07 53.65 35.55
CA ALA A 123 24.14 53.79 36.53
C ALA A 123 25.35 54.61 36.02
N LEU A 124 25.56 54.71 34.71
CA LEU A 124 26.55 55.61 34.09
C LEU A 124 26.26 57.09 34.37
N GLN A 125 24.98 57.47 34.50
CA GLN A 125 24.61 58.79 35.04
C GLN A 125 25.15 59.01 36.48
N LYS A 126 25.47 57.92 37.19
CA LYS A 126 26.12 57.87 38.51
C LYS A 126 27.60 57.43 38.48
N LYS A 127 28.27 57.42 37.31
CA LYS A 127 29.71 57.15 37.09
C LYS A 127 30.23 55.73 37.41
N THR A 128 29.48 54.65 37.15
CA THR A 128 29.99 53.27 37.30
C THR A 128 30.70 52.77 36.02
N PRO A 129 31.89 52.11 36.09
CA PRO A 129 32.60 51.60 34.90
C PRO A 129 31.97 50.33 34.29
N PHE A 130 31.95 50.22 32.96
CA PHE A 130 31.25 49.15 32.20
C PHE A 130 31.81 47.74 32.40
N LYS A 131 33.11 47.65 32.65
CA LYS A 131 33.82 46.37 32.81
C LYS A 131 33.49 45.64 34.11
N ASP A 132 32.85 46.32 35.05
CA ASP A 132 32.58 45.80 36.41
C ASP A 132 31.15 45.24 36.57
N VAL A 133 30.35 45.21 35.48
CA VAL A 133 29.01 44.59 35.49
C VAL A 133 29.16 43.08 35.42
N LEU A 134 29.34 42.47 36.60
CA LEU A 134 29.31 41.03 36.80
C LEU A 134 28.07 40.42 36.11
N MET A 135 28.26 39.27 35.45
CA MET A 135 27.22 38.48 34.76
C MET A 135 26.72 38.99 33.39
N LEU A 136 27.26 40.08 32.84
CA LEU A 136 26.88 40.53 31.49
C LEU A 136 27.48 39.62 30.41
N ASN A 137 26.67 38.77 29.78
CA ASN A 137 27.00 38.04 28.55
C ASN A 137 26.74 38.92 27.32
N ARG A 138 27.83 39.33 26.65
CA ARG A 138 27.79 40.19 25.46
C ARG A 138 27.37 39.44 24.18
N ASN A 139 27.47 38.12 24.19
CA ASN A 139 27.19 37.27 23.03
C ASN A 139 25.80 36.64 23.10
N ALA A 140 24.97 36.98 24.10
CA ALA A 140 23.67 36.34 24.32
C ALA A 140 22.76 36.35 23.07
N ALA A 141 22.83 37.39 22.24
CA ALA A 141 22.08 37.46 20.99
C ALA A 141 22.62 36.48 19.92
N GLU A 142 23.93 36.34 19.82
CA GLU A 142 24.57 35.36 18.93
C GLU A 142 24.32 33.92 19.42
N ASP A 143 24.34 33.70 20.73
CA ASP A 143 24.00 32.43 21.37
C ASP A 143 22.55 32.03 21.06
N LEU A 144 21.61 32.97 21.16
CA LEU A 144 20.20 32.74 20.79
C LEU A 144 20.06 32.38 19.31
N ASN A 145 20.72 33.10 18.41
CA ASN A 145 20.69 32.79 16.98
C ASN A 145 21.27 31.39 16.69
N THR A 146 22.34 31.02 17.37
CA THR A 146 22.98 29.69 17.25
C THR A 146 22.04 28.58 17.71
N VAL A 147 21.35 28.79 18.84
CA VAL A 147 20.37 27.82 19.36
C VAL A 147 19.14 27.76 18.46
N VAL A 148 18.67 28.87 17.89
CA VAL A 148 17.56 28.87 16.92
C VAL A 148 17.93 28.13 15.64
N ALA A 149 19.17 28.25 15.17
CA ALA A 149 19.66 27.51 13.99
C ALA A 149 19.69 25.98 14.21
N CYS A 150 19.64 25.48 15.45
CA CYS A 150 19.68 24.03 15.68
C CYS A 150 18.44 23.30 15.14
N PHE A 151 17.29 23.98 15.02
CA PHE A 151 16.06 23.38 14.48
C PHE A 151 16.20 22.89 13.04
N ASP A 152 17.01 23.57 12.23
CA ASP A 152 17.26 23.19 10.83
C ASP A 152 18.07 21.89 10.72
N THR A 153 18.76 21.51 11.79
CA THR A 153 19.63 20.32 11.85
C THR A 153 19.09 19.21 12.75
N LEU A 154 17.88 19.38 13.30
CA LEU A 154 17.26 18.39 14.16
C LEU A 154 17.02 17.09 13.40
N LYS A 155 17.49 16.00 14.00
CA LYS A 155 17.26 14.65 13.52
C LYS A 155 16.37 13.92 14.51
N PHE A 156 15.37 13.23 13.99
CA PHE A 156 14.42 12.49 14.79
C PHE A 156 14.60 10.99 14.51
N PRO A 157 14.94 10.17 15.50
CA PRO A 157 15.12 8.73 15.32
C PRO A 157 13.91 8.06 14.66
N VAL A 158 12.69 8.50 15.01
CA VAL A 158 11.44 8.00 14.42
C VAL A 158 11.38 8.21 12.90
N VAL A 159 11.99 9.28 12.37
CA VAL A 159 12.04 9.57 10.92
C VAL A 159 13.15 8.76 10.26
N GLU A 160 14.31 8.65 10.92
CA GLU A 160 15.46 7.90 10.42
C GLU A 160 15.23 6.38 10.37
N ASP A 161 14.34 5.86 11.22
CA ASP A 161 13.97 4.45 11.25
C ASP A 161 12.87 4.07 10.23
N LEU A 162 12.15 5.05 9.65
CA LEU A 162 11.08 4.77 8.67
C LEU A 162 11.54 3.93 7.47
N PRO A 163 12.72 4.16 6.85
CA PRO A 163 13.17 3.36 5.73
C PRO A 163 13.34 1.87 6.07
N LYS A 164 13.63 1.54 7.34
CA LYS A 164 13.78 0.15 7.80
C LYS A 164 12.44 -0.60 7.81
N LEU A 165 11.33 0.13 7.80
CA LEU A 165 9.97 -0.41 7.91
C LEU A 165 9.26 -0.56 6.54
N ILE A 166 9.94 -0.28 5.42
CA ILE A 166 9.34 -0.30 4.07
C ILE A 166 8.71 -1.66 3.73
N ASN A 167 9.32 -2.76 4.16
CA ASN A 167 8.86 -4.12 3.88
C ASN A 167 8.11 -4.77 5.06
N ALA A 168 7.88 -4.03 6.15
CA ALA A 168 7.26 -4.58 7.35
C ALA A 168 5.74 -4.67 7.21
N PRO A 169 5.08 -5.67 7.81
CA PRO A 169 3.63 -5.71 7.93
C PRO A 169 3.08 -4.48 8.65
N LEU A 170 1.85 -4.07 8.31
CA LEU A 170 1.19 -2.90 8.92
C LEU A 170 1.15 -2.97 10.46
N ALA A 171 1.01 -4.16 11.03
CA ALA A 171 1.01 -4.36 12.48
C ALA A 171 2.35 -3.98 13.14
N GLU A 172 3.47 -4.23 12.47
CA GLU A 172 4.81 -3.87 12.95
C GLU A 172 5.08 -2.39 12.77
N ILE A 173 4.67 -1.82 11.63
CA ILE A 173 4.74 -0.37 11.38
C ILE A 173 3.96 0.40 12.46
N LYS A 174 2.76 -0.09 12.82
CA LYS A 174 1.96 0.47 13.92
C LYS A 174 2.74 0.45 15.23
N LYS A 175 3.31 -0.69 15.62
CA LYS A 175 4.08 -0.83 16.87
C LYS A 175 5.27 0.13 16.93
N ALA A 176 5.99 0.30 15.82
CA ALA A 176 7.15 1.20 15.76
C ALA A 176 6.76 2.69 15.88
N LEU A 177 5.55 3.06 15.46
CA LEU A 177 5.06 4.43 15.48
C LEU A 177 4.26 4.79 16.74
N PHE A 178 3.72 3.80 17.46
CA PHE A 178 3.07 4.04 18.74
C PHE A 178 4.11 4.37 19.80
N PHE A 179 4.04 5.59 20.31
CA PHE A 179 4.86 6.05 21.43
C PHE A 179 4.62 5.15 22.64
N VAL A 180 5.65 4.43 23.11
CA VAL A 180 5.65 3.85 24.46
C VAL A 180 5.82 5.02 25.42
N GLY A 181 4.70 5.66 25.75
CA GLY A 181 4.67 6.73 26.73
C GLY A 181 5.19 6.23 28.06
N GLY A 182 6.39 6.69 28.43
CA GLY A 182 6.86 6.73 29.81
C GLY A 182 7.19 5.38 30.40
N GLY A 183 8.47 5.18 30.69
CA GLY A 183 8.88 4.27 31.74
C GLY A 183 8.02 4.50 32.99
N SER A 184 7.56 3.39 33.54
CA SER A 184 7.02 3.26 34.88
C SER A 184 7.75 4.20 35.85
N LEU A 185 7.06 5.26 36.28
CA LEU A 185 7.28 5.84 37.60
C LEU A 185 6.97 4.72 38.61
N LYS A 186 7.99 3.91 38.92
CA LYS A 186 7.97 3.11 40.14
C LYS A 186 8.01 4.11 41.30
N LYS A 187 6.85 4.28 41.93
CA LYS A 187 6.73 4.77 43.31
C LYS A 187 7.48 3.82 44.25
#